data_AF-A0AAV2JL85-F1
#
_entry.id   AF-A0AAV2JL85-F1
#
_cell.length_a   1.000
_cell.length_b   1.000
_cell.length_c   1.000
_cell.angle_alpha   90.00
_cell.angle_beta   90.00
_cell.angle_gamma   90.00
#
_symmetry.space_group_name_H-M   'P 1'
#
loop_
_entity.id
_entity.type
_entity.pdbx_description
1 polymer ?
#
loop_
_entity_poly.entity_id
_entity_poly.type
_entity_poly.pdbx_seq_one_letter_code
_entity_poly.pdbx_strand_id
1 'polypeptide(L)'
;MSFIKEIPALNVGIGEGRRDVDECSTGRHTCGPEQTCINSRGSYACQCPQGYQRSGEHCIDKDECSLTHYCMHRCVNAPGSYSCECNVGYKLASNNHSCVDVNECDVQSPCQHHCYNLLGSFLCQCEQGFELAPDSVSCQDIDECGFSSYMCQYQCINTAGSYSCECPEGYQLQGNRLCQDMNECEMGTHNCQEEEMCWNYYGGFRCYPRNPCEPPYTKSSENRCICRSQTECQSLPPSIVFKYMSIQADRTVPADIFQIQATNMYANTHNSFKIKAGNEGGEFFLRRSSNVSAMLVMTKPLSGPREVVVDLEMVTHHVSMNYRASSLLRLTIIVGPYPF
;
A
#
# COMPACT_ATOMS: atom_id res chain seq x y z
N MET A 1 -47.11 28.78 38.58
CA MET A 1 -48.16 29.64 39.15
C MET A 1 -49.49 29.23 38.55
N SER A 2 -50.40 28.70 39.36
CA SER A 2 -51.77 28.42 38.93
C SER A 2 -52.51 29.75 38.75
N PHE A 3 -53.01 30.02 37.55
CA PHE A 3 -53.78 31.24 37.27
C PHE A 3 -55.21 31.03 37.77
N ILE A 4 -55.44 31.41 39.02
CA ILE A 4 -56.75 31.42 39.66
C ILE A 4 -57.36 32.79 39.35
N LYS A 5 -58.49 32.83 38.64
CA LYS A 5 -59.26 34.06 38.46
C LYS A 5 -60.39 34.08 39.47
N GLU A 6 -60.31 34.98 40.44
CA GLU A 6 -61.38 35.22 41.40
C GLU A 6 -62.56 35.90 40.71
N ILE A 7 -63.74 35.31 40.85
CA ILE A 7 -64.99 35.82 40.28
C ILE A 7 -65.90 36.24 41.42
N PRO A 8 -66.33 37.52 41.46
CA PRO A 8 -67.08 38.04 42.59
C PRO A 8 -68.39 37.26 42.82
N ALA A 9 -68.61 36.85 44.06
CA ALA A 9 -69.78 36.11 44.51
C ALA A 9 -71.02 36.99 44.70
N LEU A 10 -72.20 36.34 44.75
CA LEU A 10 -73.43 36.93 45.27
C LEU A 10 -73.49 36.72 46.79
N ASN A 11 -73.25 37.79 47.56
CA ASN A 11 -73.49 37.78 49.01
C ASN A 11 -75.01 37.78 49.30
N VAL A 12 -75.47 36.84 50.14
CA VAL A 12 -76.84 36.86 50.67
C VAL A 12 -76.82 37.03 52.19
N GLY A 13 -77.30 38.19 52.67
CA GLY A 13 -77.61 38.41 54.08
C GLY A 13 -77.34 39.83 54.57
N ILE A 14 -78.40 40.52 55.01
CA ILE A 14 -78.35 41.78 55.77
C ILE A 14 -78.40 41.37 57.25
N GLY A 15 -77.30 41.60 57.99
CA GLY A 15 -77.21 41.31 59.43
C GLY A 15 -75.94 40.55 59.81
N GLU A 16 -75.31 40.97 60.90
CA GLU A 16 -73.97 40.60 61.37
C GLU A 16 -73.63 39.11 61.23
N GLY A 17 -72.57 38.83 60.46
CA GLY A 17 -72.08 37.49 60.15
C GLY A 17 -72.42 37.04 58.73
N ARG A 18 -71.81 37.66 57.70
CA ARG A 18 -71.90 37.17 56.32
C ARG A 18 -71.43 35.72 56.27
N ARG A 19 -72.36 34.80 56.05
CA ARG A 19 -72.03 33.41 55.71
C ARG A 19 -71.71 33.38 54.23
N ASP A 20 -70.53 32.86 53.95
CA ASP A 20 -70.07 32.60 52.59
C ASP A 20 -71.05 31.66 51.89
N VAL A 21 -71.43 32.00 50.66
CA VAL A 21 -72.24 31.11 49.82
C VAL A 21 -71.26 30.22 49.10
N ASP A 22 -71.38 28.90 49.24
CA ASP A 22 -70.57 27.99 48.44
C ASP A 22 -71.17 27.90 47.03
N GLU A 23 -70.65 28.71 46.10
CA GLU A 23 -71.13 28.70 44.71
C GLU A 23 -70.89 27.36 44.02
N CYS A 24 -69.87 26.62 44.42
CA CYS A 24 -69.53 25.30 43.87
C CYS A 24 -70.55 24.24 44.30
N SER A 25 -70.96 24.24 45.56
CA SER A 25 -71.99 23.32 46.07
C SER A 25 -73.41 23.69 45.63
N THR A 26 -73.66 24.97 45.34
CA THR A 26 -74.99 25.47 44.94
C THR A 26 -75.21 25.51 43.42
N GLY A 27 -74.17 25.20 42.62
CA GLY A 27 -74.23 25.27 41.16
C GLY A 27 -74.36 26.69 40.60
N ARG A 28 -74.02 27.71 41.40
CA ARG A 28 -74.11 29.14 41.04
C ARG A 28 -72.76 29.70 40.55
N HIS A 29 -72.02 28.89 39.80
CA HIS A 29 -70.73 29.26 39.22
C HIS A 29 -70.81 29.26 37.68
N THR A 30 -69.90 29.98 37.04
CA THR A 30 -69.76 30.01 35.56
C THR A 30 -68.53 29.24 35.07
N CYS A 31 -68.00 28.32 35.88
CA CYS A 31 -66.90 27.44 35.47
C CYS A 31 -67.30 26.53 34.32
N GLY A 32 -66.41 26.39 33.32
CA GLY A 32 -66.60 25.47 32.21
C GLY A 32 -66.55 23.99 32.64
N PRO A 33 -66.97 23.06 31.78
CA PRO A 33 -67.08 21.62 32.13
C PRO A 33 -65.74 20.95 32.47
N GLU A 34 -64.64 21.50 31.99
CA GLU A 34 -63.27 21.00 32.22
C GLU A 34 -62.57 21.67 33.42
N GLN A 35 -63.24 22.63 34.08
CA GLN A 35 -62.67 23.43 35.17
C GLN A 35 -63.14 22.93 36.54
N THR A 36 -62.25 22.93 37.52
CA THR A 36 -62.60 22.67 38.92
C THR A 36 -63.02 23.97 39.59
N CYS A 37 -64.22 23.99 40.18
CA CYS A 37 -64.70 25.09 41.01
C CYS A 37 -64.08 25.02 42.40
N ILE A 38 -63.50 26.13 42.87
CA ILE A 38 -62.91 26.29 44.20
C ILE A 38 -63.62 27.45 44.88
N ASN A 39 -64.36 27.15 45.95
CA ASN A 39 -65.05 28.17 46.74
C ASN A 39 -64.05 28.97 47.60
N SER A 40 -64.17 30.28 47.64
CA SER A 40 -63.36 31.15 48.47
C SER A 40 -64.23 32.14 49.25
N ARG A 41 -63.73 32.68 50.36
CA ARG A 41 -64.59 33.52 51.21
C ARG A 41 -64.97 34.82 50.49
N GLY A 42 -66.22 34.95 50.08
CA GLY A 42 -66.78 36.08 49.34
C GLY A 42 -66.57 36.03 47.82
N SER A 43 -66.16 34.88 47.26
CA SER A 43 -65.86 34.69 45.84
C SER A 43 -65.82 33.19 45.50
N TYR A 44 -65.75 32.85 44.22
CA TYR A 44 -65.29 31.52 43.81
C TYR A 44 -64.24 31.66 42.73
N ALA A 45 -63.51 30.58 42.46
CA ALA A 45 -62.53 30.54 41.39
C ALA A 45 -62.68 29.26 40.55
N CYS A 46 -62.51 29.43 39.24
CA CYS A 46 -62.47 28.30 38.31
C CYS A 46 -61.02 28.03 37.93
N GLN A 47 -60.55 26.81 38.20
CA GLN A 47 -59.19 26.38 37.93
C GLN A 47 -59.17 25.33 36.81
N CYS A 48 -58.39 25.58 35.76
CA CYS A 48 -58.09 24.54 34.77
C CYS A 48 -57.21 23.43 35.37
N PRO A 49 -57.26 22.20 34.83
CA PRO A 49 -56.37 21.12 35.20
C PRO A 49 -54.90 21.55 35.10
N GLN A 50 -54.02 20.87 35.86
CA GLN A 50 -52.58 21.13 35.77
C GLN A 50 -52.09 20.93 34.32
N GLY A 51 -51.24 21.84 33.84
CA GLY A 51 -50.78 21.86 32.44
C GLY A 51 -51.68 22.64 31.47
N TYR A 52 -52.86 23.10 31.89
CA TYR A 52 -53.77 23.84 31.00
C TYR A 52 -53.89 25.32 31.38
N GLN A 53 -54.15 26.16 30.39
CA GLN A 53 -54.45 27.58 30.55
C GLN A 53 -55.86 27.91 30.08
N ARG A 54 -56.44 28.95 30.67
CA ARG A 54 -57.80 29.36 30.36
C ARG A 54 -57.85 30.13 29.05
N SER A 55 -58.70 29.71 28.13
CA SER A 55 -59.08 30.44 26.93
C SER A 55 -60.62 30.57 26.88
N GLY A 56 -61.14 31.67 27.41
CA GLY A 56 -62.59 31.85 27.60
C GLY A 56 -63.18 30.92 28.66
N GLU A 57 -64.14 30.07 28.27
CA GLU A 57 -64.76 29.02 29.10
C GLU A 57 -64.07 27.65 28.96
N HIS A 58 -63.11 27.52 28.04
CA HIS A 58 -62.38 26.28 27.78
C HIS A 58 -60.97 26.30 28.38
N CYS A 59 -60.43 25.11 28.61
CA CYS A 59 -59.04 24.92 29.00
C CYS A 59 -58.26 24.44 27.79
N ILE A 60 -57.30 25.24 27.32
CA ILE A 60 -56.37 24.81 26.27
C ILE A 60 -55.07 24.39 26.91
N ASP A 61 -54.45 23.39 26.32
CA ASP A 61 -53.14 22.91 26.73
C ASP A 61 -52.11 24.07 26.73
N LYS A 62 -51.26 24.12 27.75
CA LYS A 62 -50.16 25.09 27.76
C LYS A 62 -49.05 24.50 26.92
N ASP A 63 -48.75 25.15 25.81
CA ASP A 63 -47.57 24.79 25.05
C ASP A 63 -46.31 25.24 25.80
N GLU A 64 -45.77 24.36 26.64
CA GLU A 64 -44.55 24.66 27.38
C GLU A 64 -43.33 24.81 26.47
N CYS A 65 -43.37 24.26 25.25
CA CYS A 65 -42.30 24.39 24.26
C CYS A 65 -42.30 25.76 23.57
N SER A 66 -43.48 26.39 23.45
CA SER A 66 -43.60 27.80 23.02
C SER A 66 -43.34 28.80 24.15
N LEU A 67 -43.07 28.32 25.37
CA LEU A 67 -42.73 29.09 26.56
C LEU A 67 -41.28 28.76 27.00
N THR A 68 -40.90 29.14 28.22
CA THR A 68 -39.62 28.71 28.81
C THR A 68 -39.68 27.24 29.20
N HIS A 69 -38.96 26.39 28.46
CA HIS A 69 -38.76 24.98 28.80
C HIS A 69 -37.34 24.71 29.31
N TYR A 70 -37.16 23.57 29.97
CA TYR A 70 -35.85 23.14 30.51
C TYR A 70 -35.20 22.01 29.69
N CYS A 71 -35.80 21.61 28.56
CA CYS A 71 -35.21 20.61 27.68
C CYS A 71 -33.86 21.07 27.11
N MET A 72 -32.85 20.20 27.20
CA MET A 72 -31.52 20.45 26.63
C MET A 72 -31.53 20.42 25.10
N HIS A 73 -32.29 19.50 24.50
CA HIS A 73 -32.44 19.37 23.04
C HIS A 73 -33.87 19.72 22.63
N ARG A 74 -34.65 18.75 22.15
CA ARG A 74 -35.97 18.98 21.55
C ARG A 74 -37.06 18.93 22.62
N CYS A 75 -37.90 19.95 22.67
CA CYS A 75 -39.15 19.94 23.45
C CYS A 75 -40.30 19.43 22.59
N VAL A 76 -41.14 18.55 23.14
CA VAL A 76 -42.36 18.05 22.50
C VAL A 76 -43.53 18.34 23.42
N ASN A 77 -44.42 19.21 22.96
CA ASN A 77 -45.61 19.55 23.72
C ASN A 77 -46.61 18.38 23.70
N ALA A 78 -47.22 18.08 24.84
CA ALA A 78 -48.21 17.03 24.96
C ALA A 78 -49.39 17.52 25.83
N PRO A 79 -50.57 16.89 25.74
CA PRO A 79 -51.71 17.30 26.54
C PRO A 79 -51.43 17.19 28.05
N GLY A 80 -51.40 18.33 28.75
CA GLY A 80 -51.23 18.46 30.19
C GLY A 80 -49.77 18.49 30.69
N SER A 81 -48.78 18.38 29.80
CA SER A 81 -47.35 18.49 30.09
C SER A 81 -46.54 18.45 28.81
N TYR A 82 -45.25 18.74 28.87
CA TYR A 82 -44.31 18.48 27.78
C TYR A 82 -43.37 17.30 28.08
N SER A 83 -42.71 16.79 27.05
CA SER A 83 -41.59 15.85 27.16
C SER A 83 -40.36 16.40 26.45
N CYS A 84 -39.18 15.96 26.91
CA CYS A 84 -37.92 16.27 26.24
C CYS A 84 -37.44 15.06 25.47
N GLU A 85 -36.97 15.30 24.24
CA GLU A 85 -36.36 14.30 23.40
C GLU A 85 -34.92 14.70 23.05
N CYS A 86 -34.08 13.68 22.93
CA CYS A 86 -32.68 13.86 22.60
C CYS A 86 -32.44 13.64 21.11
N ASN A 87 -31.52 14.43 20.55
CA ASN A 87 -30.99 14.22 19.21
C ASN A 87 -30.35 12.82 19.09
N VAL A 88 -30.20 12.33 17.86
CA VAL A 88 -29.49 11.06 17.57
C VAL A 88 -28.10 11.09 18.22
N GLY A 89 -27.68 9.95 18.79
CA GLY A 89 -26.43 9.83 19.56
C GLY A 89 -26.54 10.22 21.03
N TYR A 90 -27.73 10.61 21.51
CA TYR A 90 -27.96 10.98 22.91
C TYR A 90 -29.14 10.22 23.51
N LYS A 91 -29.06 9.96 24.82
CA LYS A 91 -30.16 9.38 25.61
C LYS A 91 -30.62 10.33 26.69
N LEU A 92 -31.90 10.24 27.03
CA LEU A 92 -32.50 11.06 28.08
C LEU A 92 -31.93 10.65 29.45
N ALA A 93 -31.45 11.64 30.21
CA ALA A 93 -30.96 11.43 31.56
C ALA A 93 -32.10 11.16 32.54
N SER A 94 -31.76 10.70 33.75
CA SER A 94 -32.74 10.38 34.81
C SER A 94 -33.57 11.58 35.28
N ASN A 95 -33.17 12.80 34.95
CA ASN A 95 -33.91 14.02 35.23
C ASN A 95 -34.96 14.38 34.15
N ASN A 96 -35.12 13.54 33.12
CA ASN A 96 -36.02 13.69 31.99
C ASN A 96 -35.89 15.00 31.18
N HIS A 97 -34.85 15.80 31.40
CA HIS A 97 -34.65 17.10 30.74
C HIS A 97 -33.29 17.21 30.03
N SER A 98 -32.26 16.57 30.58
CA SER A 98 -30.90 16.60 30.04
C SER A 98 -30.66 15.42 29.10
N CYS A 99 -29.82 15.64 28.10
CA CYS A 99 -29.40 14.61 27.16
C CYS A 99 -27.93 14.27 27.43
N VAL A 100 -27.66 13.00 27.68
CA VAL A 100 -26.29 12.50 27.84
C VAL A 100 -25.89 11.75 26.59
N ASP A 101 -24.64 11.97 26.20
CA ASP A 101 -24.03 11.31 25.07
C ASP A 101 -24.09 9.78 25.23
N VAL A 102 -24.41 9.08 24.16
CA VAL A 102 -24.37 7.62 24.11
C VAL A 102 -22.98 7.25 23.63
N ASN A 103 -22.18 6.59 24.47
CA ASN A 103 -20.91 6.06 24.00
C ASN A 103 -21.14 4.84 23.10
N GLU A 104 -21.14 5.02 21.78
CA GLU A 104 -21.39 3.92 20.84
C GLU A 104 -20.27 2.85 20.90
N CYS A 105 -19.05 3.24 21.29
CA CYS A 105 -17.92 2.31 21.43
C CYS A 105 -18.10 1.31 22.59
N ASP A 106 -18.76 1.72 23.67
CA ASP A 106 -19.02 0.85 24.84
C ASP A 106 -20.28 -0.01 24.66
N VAL A 107 -21.26 0.47 23.89
CA VAL A 107 -22.57 -0.17 23.79
C VAL A 107 -22.64 -1.14 22.61
N GLN A 108 -22.19 -0.70 21.43
CA GLN A 108 -22.38 -1.44 20.17
C GLN A 108 -21.05 -1.89 19.55
N SER A 109 -19.94 -1.22 19.88
CA SER A 109 -18.62 -1.43 19.28
C SER A 109 -18.69 -1.56 17.75
N PRO A 110 -19.20 -0.53 17.05
CA PRO A 110 -19.56 -0.61 15.63
C PRO A 110 -18.35 -0.73 14.69
N CYS A 111 -17.16 -0.35 15.15
CA CYS A 111 -15.96 -0.28 14.32
C CYS A 111 -15.24 -1.64 14.23
N GLN A 112 -14.68 -1.94 13.06
CA GLN A 112 -13.85 -3.14 12.88
C GLN A 112 -12.52 -3.09 13.65
N HIS A 113 -11.89 -1.92 13.74
CA HIS A 113 -10.60 -1.72 14.42
C HIS A 113 -10.73 -0.81 15.66
N HIS A 114 -10.39 0.48 15.54
CA HIS A 114 -10.44 1.42 16.66
C HIS A 114 -11.70 2.26 16.61
N CYS A 115 -12.35 2.45 17.76
CA CYS A 115 -13.53 3.29 17.94
C CYS A 115 -13.21 4.45 18.88
N TYR A 116 -13.57 5.66 18.46
CA TYR A 116 -13.47 6.87 19.27
C TYR A 116 -14.84 7.49 19.44
N ASN A 117 -15.26 7.64 20.69
CA ASN A 117 -16.52 8.28 21.01
C ASN A 117 -16.43 9.79 20.78
N LEU A 118 -17.42 10.36 20.11
CA LEU A 118 -17.57 11.80 19.90
C LEU A 118 -18.93 12.24 20.46
N LEU A 119 -19.12 13.54 20.63
CA LEU A 119 -20.41 14.04 21.06
C LEU A 119 -21.44 13.86 19.94
N GLY A 120 -22.44 13.02 20.18
CA GLY A 120 -23.55 12.70 19.28
C GLY A 120 -23.20 11.76 18.13
N SER A 121 -22.01 11.16 18.13
CA SER A 121 -21.54 10.25 17.08
C SER A 121 -20.28 9.49 17.53
N PHE A 122 -19.72 8.69 16.64
CA PHE A 122 -18.45 8.04 16.85
C PHE A 122 -17.59 8.12 15.58
N LEU A 123 -16.29 7.89 15.73
CA LEU A 123 -15.34 7.80 14.63
C LEU A 123 -14.63 6.45 14.67
N CYS A 124 -14.66 5.74 13.56
CA CYS A 124 -13.82 4.56 13.36
C CYS A 124 -12.49 4.94 12.72
N GLN A 125 -11.42 4.32 13.21
CA GLN A 125 -10.09 4.44 12.62
C GLN A 125 -9.52 3.05 12.36
N CYS A 126 -8.98 2.87 11.15
CA CYS A 126 -8.34 1.63 10.75
C CYS A 126 -6.88 1.58 11.20
N GLU A 127 -6.38 0.37 11.45
CA GLU A 127 -4.95 0.12 11.67
C GLU A 127 -4.13 0.49 10.43
N GLN A 128 -2.82 0.59 10.60
CA GLN A 128 -1.90 0.88 9.50
C GLN A 128 -2.01 -0.19 8.41
N GLY A 129 -2.03 0.23 7.14
CA GLY A 129 -2.21 -0.66 5.99
C GLY A 129 -3.67 -0.90 5.59
N PHE A 130 -4.61 -0.28 6.30
CA PHE A 130 -6.04 -0.34 5.98
C PHE A 130 -6.63 1.05 5.77
N GLU A 131 -7.65 1.14 4.92
CA GLU A 131 -8.46 2.33 4.70
C GLU A 131 -9.91 2.12 5.14
N LEU A 132 -10.56 3.22 5.55
CA LEU A 132 -11.94 3.17 6.00
C LEU A 132 -12.86 3.02 4.79
N ALA A 133 -13.70 1.98 4.83
CA ALA A 133 -14.67 1.68 3.79
C ALA A 133 -15.74 2.80 3.69
N PRO A 134 -16.50 2.85 2.57
CA PRO A 134 -17.57 3.85 2.39
C PRO A 134 -18.68 3.80 3.45
N ASP A 135 -18.81 2.68 4.17
CA ASP A 135 -19.75 2.53 5.29
C ASP A 135 -19.28 3.20 6.59
N SER A 136 -18.07 3.76 6.61
CA SER A 136 -17.41 4.41 7.75
C SER A 136 -17.15 3.53 8.98
N VAL A 137 -17.32 2.22 8.87
CA VAL A 137 -17.20 1.27 10.00
C VAL A 137 -16.26 0.10 9.71
N SER A 138 -16.20 -0.35 8.45
CA SER A 138 -15.33 -1.43 8.03
C SER A 138 -13.99 -0.91 7.54
N CYS A 139 -12.96 -1.74 7.69
CA CYS A 139 -11.61 -1.45 7.26
C CYS A 139 -11.22 -2.39 6.13
N GLN A 140 -10.86 -1.81 4.99
CA GLN A 140 -10.42 -2.53 3.80
C GLN A 140 -8.91 -2.44 3.70
N ASP A 141 -8.31 -3.54 3.31
CA ASP A 141 -6.88 -3.63 3.09
C ASP A 141 -6.46 -2.72 1.93
N ILE A 142 -5.38 -1.95 2.11
CA ILE A 142 -4.84 -1.11 1.05
C ILE A 142 -4.01 -2.00 0.14
N ASP A 143 -4.45 -2.22 -1.09
CA ASP A 143 -3.67 -3.00 -2.07
C ASP A 143 -2.46 -2.20 -2.56
N GLU A 144 -1.32 -2.30 -1.86
CA GLU A 144 -0.12 -1.56 -2.24
C GLU A 144 0.46 -2.01 -3.59
N CYS A 145 0.17 -3.24 -4.02
CA CYS A 145 0.57 -3.75 -5.32
C CYS A 145 -0.23 -3.11 -6.46
N GLY A 146 -1.46 -2.66 -6.20
CA GLY A 146 -2.31 -1.93 -7.15
C GLY A 146 -1.85 -0.49 -7.42
N PHE A 147 -1.09 0.13 -6.52
CA PHE A 147 -0.67 1.54 -6.65
C PHE A 147 0.49 1.78 -7.60
N SER A 148 1.46 0.87 -7.67
CA SER A 148 2.67 1.06 -8.50
C SER A 148 3.37 -0.24 -8.81
N SER A 149 3.71 -0.43 -10.09
CA SER A 149 4.54 -1.54 -10.58
C SER A 149 5.99 -1.50 -10.08
N TYR A 150 6.41 -0.43 -9.40
CA TYR A 150 7.79 -0.25 -8.92
C TYR A 150 7.95 -0.54 -7.41
N MET A 151 6.93 -1.07 -6.73
CA MET A 151 7.02 -1.42 -5.31
C MET A 151 8.02 -2.56 -5.05
N CYS A 152 8.02 -3.57 -5.92
CA CYS A 152 8.94 -4.72 -5.87
C CYS A 152 9.73 -4.79 -7.18
N GLN A 153 10.96 -5.32 -7.13
CA GLN A 153 11.79 -5.50 -8.33
C GLN A 153 11.25 -6.60 -9.27
N TYR A 154 10.58 -7.62 -8.72
CA TYR A 154 10.00 -8.72 -9.49
C TYR A 154 8.49 -8.89 -9.26
N GLN A 155 8.08 -9.49 -8.14
CA GLN A 155 6.67 -9.78 -7.87
C GLN A 155 6.25 -9.17 -6.54
N CYS A 156 5.12 -8.44 -6.55
CA CYS A 156 4.46 -7.90 -5.37
C CYS A 156 3.29 -8.80 -5.00
N ILE A 157 3.14 -9.08 -3.71
CA ILE A 157 2.02 -9.85 -3.15
C ILE A 157 1.38 -9.01 -2.05
N ASN A 158 0.13 -8.65 -2.28
CA ASN A 158 -0.66 -7.93 -1.29
C ASN A 158 -1.05 -8.86 -0.13
N THR A 159 -0.93 -8.37 1.10
CA THR A 159 -1.20 -9.12 2.33
C THR A 159 -2.01 -8.26 3.30
N ALA A 160 -2.73 -8.85 4.25
CA ALA A 160 -3.56 -8.02 5.13
C ALA A 160 -2.70 -7.06 5.99
N GLY A 161 -2.88 -5.75 5.80
CA GLY A 161 -2.17 -4.66 6.44
C GLY A 161 -0.79 -4.33 5.85
N SER A 162 -0.36 -5.01 4.78
CA SER A 162 0.95 -4.78 4.17
C SER A 162 1.13 -5.48 2.82
N TYR A 163 2.36 -5.53 2.33
CA TYR A 163 2.72 -6.31 1.14
C TYR A 163 4.06 -7.00 1.36
N SER A 164 4.28 -8.08 0.61
CA SER A 164 5.58 -8.74 0.51
C SER A 164 6.07 -8.76 -0.93
N CYS A 165 7.38 -8.72 -1.10
CA CYS A 165 8.01 -8.91 -2.39
C CYS A 165 8.59 -10.31 -2.48
N GLU A 166 8.37 -10.97 -3.62
CA GLU A 166 8.98 -12.26 -3.93
C GLU A 166 9.98 -12.11 -5.07
N CYS A 167 11.06 -12.89 -4.98
CA CYS A 167 12.09 -12.98 -5.99
C CYS A 167 11.97 -14.29 -6.77
N PRO A 168 12.35 -14.29 -8.04
CA PRO A 168 12.31 -15.50 -8.85
C PRO A 168 13.37 -16.51 -8.38
N GLU A 169 13.26 -17.74 -8.88
CA GLU A 169 14.27 -18.78 -8.64
C GLU A 169 15.68 -18.30 -9.03
N GLY A 170 16.68 -18.65 -8.21
CA GLY A 170 18.06 -18.17 -8.36
C GLY A 170 18.33 -16.79 -7.71
N TYR A 171 17.31 -16.15 -7.13
CA TYR A 171 17.45 -14.86 -6.44
C TYR A 171 16.93 -14.90 -5.01
N GLN A 172 17.53 -14.08 -4.15
CA GLN A 172 17.09 -13.85 -2.78
C GLN A 172 16.68 -12.40 -2.57
N LEU A 173 15.72 -12.17 -1.67
CA LEU A 173 15.28 -10.82 -1.34
C LEU A 173 16.36 -10.11 -0.51
N GLN A 174 16.93 -9.05 -1.09
CA GLN A 174 17.85 -8.15 -0.41
C GLN A 174 17.07 -6.95 0.15
N GLY A 175 17.01 -6.87 1.48
CA GLY A 175 16.09 -5.95 2.15
C GLY A 175 14.65 -6.42 1.96
N ASN A 176 13.76 -5.50 1.53
CA ASN A 176 12.32 -5.80 1.42
C ASN A 176 11.77 -5.70 -0.02
N ARG A 177 12.60 -5.33 -1.02
CA ARG A 177 12.11 -4.99 -2.37
C ARG A 177 13.01 -5.42 -3.53
N LEU A 178 14.29 -5.64 -3.27
CA LEU A 178 15.28 -5.91 -4.31
C LEU A 178 15.61 -7.39 -4.36
N CYS A 179 15.83 -7.91 -5.57
CA CYS A 179 16.25 -9.27 -5.82
C CYS A 179 17.72 -9.29 -6.15
N GLN A 180 18.48 -10.00 -5.32
CA GLN A 180 19.91 -10.22 -5.51
C GLN A 180 20.14 -11.66 -5.94
N ASP A 181 20.94 -11.82 -6.98
CA ASP A 181 21.40 -13.11 -7.46
C ASP A 181 22.05 -13.93 -6.34
N MET A 182 21.68 -15.20 -6.23
CA MET A 182 22.32 -16.13 -5.31
C MET A 182 23.54 -16.72 -5.97
N ASN A 183 24.72 -16.50 -5.40
CA ASN A 183 25.95 -17.06 -5.96
C ASN A 183 26.13 -18.51 -5.51
N GLU A 184 25.61 -19.47 -6.28
CA GLU A 184 25.68 -20.89 -5.89
C GLU A 184 27.11 -21.43 -5.86
N CYS A 185 28.02 -20.80 -6.62
CA CYS A 185 29.45 -21.14 -6.62
C CYS A 185 30.13 -20.73 -5.31
N GLU A 186 29.79 -19.56 -4.75
CA GLU A 186 30.31 -19.10 -3.45
C GLU A 186 29.64 -19.79 -2.27
N MET A 187 28.33 -20.05 -2.39
CA MET A 187 27.54 -20.72 -1.35
C MET A 187 27.79 -22.24 -1.29
N GLY A 188 28.42 -22.82 -2.31
CA GLY A 188 28.68 -24.26 -2.40
C GLY A 188 27.41 -25.10 -2.59
N THR A 189 26.35 -24.49 -3.13
CA THR A 189 25.06 -25.15 -3.43
C THR A 189 24.98 -25.70 -4.85
N HIS A 190 26.01 -25.46 -5.67
CA HIS A 190 26.13 -26.01 -7.02
C HIS A 190 26.32 -27.54 -7.03
N ASN A 191 25.96 -28.17 -8.15
CA ASN A 191 26.12 -29.62 -8.36
C ASN A 191 27.21 -29.99 -9.39
N CYS A 192 28.16 -29.09 -9.65
CA CYS A 192 29.29 -29.33 -10.54
C CYS A 192 30.20 -30.47 -10.06
N GLN A 193 30.69 -31.27 -11.01
CA GLN A 193 31.63 -32.36 -10.76
C GLN A 193 33.05 -31.85 -10.44
N GLU A 194 33.94 -32.74 -9.99
CA GLU A 194 35.32 -32.39 -9.62
C GLU A 194 36.12 -31.86 -10.84
N GLU A 195 35.92 -32.45 -12.02
CA GLU A 195 36.54 -32.03 -13.28
C GLU A 195 35.90 -30.77 -13.87
N GLU A 196 34.88 -30.21 -13.23
CA GLU A 196 34.19 -29.01 -13.64
C GLU A 196 34.54 -27.81 -12.74
N MET A 197 34.40 -26.63 -13.30
CA MET A 197 34.46 -25.36 -12.60
C MET A 197 33.06 -24.76 -12.59
N CYS A 198 32.63 -24.28 -11.42
CA CYS A 198 31.39 -23.55 -11.27
C CYS A 198 31.56 -22.12 -11.81
N TRP A 199 30.58 -21.66 -12.57
CA TRP A 199 30.46 -20.29 -13.04
C TRP A 199 29.09 -19.74 -12.72
N ASN A 200 29.06 -18.71 -11.87
CA ASN A 200 27.83 -18.03 -11.47
C ASN A 200 27.36 -17.05 -12.55
N TYR A 201 26.06 -16.95 -12.77
CA TYR A 201 25.44 -15.97 -13.64
C TYR A 201 24.12 -15.48 -13.04
N TYR A 202 23.59 -14.37 -13.55
CA TYR A 202 22.31 -13.82 -13.08
C TYR A 202 21.18 -14.85 -13.26
N GLY A 203 20.67 -15.38 -12.15
CA GLY A 203 19.61 -16.39 -12.09
C GLY A 203 20.08 -17.83 -12.01
N GLY A 204 21.37 -18.10 -11.79
CA GLY A 204 21.85 -19.43 -11.45
C GLY A 204 23.32 -19.70 -11.76
N PHE A 205 23.68 -20.97 -11.88
CA PHE A 205 25.05 -21.39 -12.17
C PHE A 205 25.16 -22.34 -13.37
N ARG A 206 26.36 -22.36 -13.96
CA ARG A 206 26.76 -23.31 -14.99
C ARG A 206 28.04 -24.01 -14.58
N CYS A 207 28.15 -25.28 -14.94
CA CYS A 207 29.37 -26.06 -14.77
C CYS A 207 30.09 -26.11 -16.12
N TYR A 208 31.33 -25.63 -16.16
CA TYR A 208 32.18 -25.70 -17.34
C TYR A 208 33.32 -26.69 -17.10
N PRO A 209 33.80 -27.41 -18.13
CA PRO A 209 34.96 -28.28 -17.97
C PRO A 209 36.18 -27.48 -17.52
N ARG A 210 36.91 -27.96 -16.50
CA ARG A 210 38.22 -27.39 -16.14
C ARG A 210 39.22 -27.46 -17.30
N ASN A 211 39.03 -28.40 -18.23
CA ASN A 211 39.79 -28.49 -19.47
C ASN A 211 38.85 -28.33 -20.68
N PRO A 212 38.71 -27.11 -21.23
CA PRO A 212 37.89 -26.87 -22.42
C PRO A 212 38.63 -27.17 -23.75
N CYS A 213 39.87 -27.69 -23.70
CA CYS A 213 40.66 -27.90 -24.90
C CYS A 213 40.26 -29.19 -25.61
N GLU A 214 39.75 -29.04 -26.83
CA GLU A 214 39.49 -30.17 -27.73
C GLU A 214 40.75 -30.52 -28.56
N PRO A 215 40.99 -31.80 -28.90
CA PRO A 215 42.06 -32.18 -29.82
C PRO A 215 41.97 -31.40 -31.15
N PRO A 216 43.09 -30.90 -31.72
CA PRO A 216 44.50 -31.17 -31.39
C PRO A 216 45.12 -30.20 -30.37
N TYR A 217 44.31 -29.42 -29.65
CA TYR A 217 44.83 -28.47 -28.67
C TYR A 217 45.25 -29.14 -27.37
N THR A 218 46.32 -28.62 -26.78
CA THR A 218 46.79 -29.01 -25.45
C THR A 218 46.61 -27.86 -24.47
N LYS A 219 46.15 -28.17 -23.25
CA LYS A 219 45.98 -27.17 -22.19
C LYS A 219 47.34 -26.65 -21.73
N SER A 220 47.52 -25.33 -21.81
CA SER A 220 48.73 -24.65 -21.34
C SER A 220 48.55 -23.97 -19.98
N SER A 221 47.36 -23.48 -19.69
CA SER A 221 46.97 -22.90 -18.40
C SER A 221 45.45 -23.04 -18.22
N GLU A 222 44.91 -22.62 -17.09
CA GLU A 222 43.46 -22.48 -16.92
C GLU A 222 42.92 -21.60 -18.06
N ASN A 223 42.02 -22.18 -18.86
CA ASN A 223 41.38 -21.56 -20.02
C ASN A 223 42.26 -21.20 -21.23
N ARG A 224 43.52 -21.64 -21.31
CA ARG A 224 44.36 -21.45 -22.52
C ARG A 224 44.73 -22.78 -23.17
N CYS A 225 44.35 -22.89 -24.44
CA CYS A 225 44.60 -24.04 -25.29
C CYS A 225 45.61 -23.66 -26.38
N ILE A 226 46.65 -24.47 -26.57
CA ILE A 226 47.72 -24.22 -27.55
C ILE A 226 47.82 -25.41 -28.51
N CYS A 227 47.85 -25.10 -29.79
CA CYS A 227 48.06 -26.05 -30.86
C CYS A 227 49.55 -26.06 -31.23
N ARG A 228 50.23 -27.20 -31.04
CA ARG A 228 51.69 -27.34 -31.27
C ARG A 228 52.04 -28.15 -32.52
N SER A 229 51.07 -28.84 -33.12
CA SER A 229 51.23 -29.70 -34.28
C SER A 229 51.49 -28.88 -35.56
N GLN A 230 52.63 -29.09 -36.22
CA GLN A 230 52.95 -28.34 -37.45
C GLN A 230 52.09 -28.72 -38.66
N THR A 231 51.43 -29.88 -38.62
CA THR A 231 50.58 -30.38 -39.72
C THR A 231 49.11 -30.05 -39.48
N GLU A 232 48.60 -30.29 -38.27
CA GLU A 232 47.17 -30.08 -37.95
C GLU A 232 46.83 -28.61 -37.67
N CYS A 233 47.79 -27.83 -37.15
CA CYS A 233 47.52 -26.45 -36.73
C CYS A 233 47.69 -25.42 -37.87
N GLN A 234 48.01 -25.82 -39.10
CA GLN A 234 48.30 -24.87 -40.18
C GLN A 234 47.12 -23.96 -40.51
N SER A 235 45.90 -24.51 -40.45
CA SER A 235 44.64 -23.78 -40.71
C SER A 235 43.92 -23.36 -39.44
N LEU A 236 44.43 -23.73 -38.26
CA LEU A 236 43.79 -23.50 -36.98
C LEU A 236 44.48 -22.35 -36.22
N PRO A 237 43.76 -21.63 -35.33
CA PRO A 237 44.38 -20.65 -34.44
C PRO A 237 45.48 -21.30 -33.58
N PRO A 238 46.67 -20.69 -33.44
CA PRO A 238 47.76 -21.30 -32.66
C PRO A 238 47.47 -21.32 -31.16
N SER A 239 46.66 -20.39 -30.66
CA SER A 239 46.11 -20.46 -29.31
C SER A 239 44.66 -19.96 -29.23
N ILE A 240 43.89 -20.63 -28.37
CA ILE A 240 42.51 -20.26 -28.01
C ILE A 240 42.47 -19.98 -26.50
N VAL A 241 41.89 -18.84 -26.13
CA VAL A 241 41.63 -18.48 -24.73
C VAL A 241 40.12 -18.47 -24.50
N PHE A 242 39.65 -19.20 -23.50
CA PHE A 242 38.25 -19.22 -23.11
C PHE A 242 37.99 -18.19 -22.02
N LYS A 243 36.91 -17.43 -22.17
CA LYS A 243 36.44 -16.47 -21.17
C LYS A 243 34.93 -16.61 -21.02
N TYR A 244 34.47 -16.46 -19.80
CA TYR A 244 33.06 -16.51 -19.44
C TYR A 244 32.69 -15.18 -18.81
N MET A 245 31.49 -14.70 -19.07
CA MET A 245 30.92 -13.54 -18.42
C MET A 245 29.40 -13.68 -18.33
N SER A 246 28.80 -13.00 -17.36
CA SER A 246 27.35 -12.94 -17.20
C SER A 246 26.86 -11.50 -17.38
N ILE A 247 25.66 -11.35 -17.94
CA ILE A 247 24.96 -10.07 -18.09
C ILE A 247 23.46 -10.25 -17.83
N GLN A 248 22.80 -9.19 -17.40
CA GLN A 248 21.34 -9.14 -17.28
C GLN A 248 20.67 -9.18 -18.67
N ALA A 249 19.45 -9.72 -18.74
CA ALA A 249 18.64 -9.67 -19.95
C ALA A 249 18.27 -8.23 -20.30
N ASP A 250 18.00 -7.99 -21.59
CA ASP A 250 17.40 -6.75 -22.08
C ASP A 250 18.07 -5.46 -21.58
N ARG A 251 19.38 -5.55 -21.29
CA ARG A 251 20.20 -4.44 -20.83
C ARG A 251 20.13 -3.29 -21.82
N THR A 252 20.14 -2.07 -21.30
CA THR A 252 20.17 -0.85 -22.11
C THR A 252 21.42 -0.82 -23.00
N VAL A 253 21.21 -0.48 -24.28
CA VAL A 253 22.26 -0.41 -25.30
C VAL A 253 22.36 1.01 -25.88
N PRO A 254 23.54 1.45 -26.37
CA PRO A 254 24.79 0.69 -26.49
C PRO A 254 25.50 0.46 -25.15
N ALA A 255 26.09 -0.73 -24.95
CA ALA A 255 26.78 -1.09 -23.72
C ALA A 255 28.17 -1.68 -24.00
N ASP A 256 29.19 -1.11 -23.34
CA ASP A 256 30.54 -1.67 -23.30
C ASP A 256 30.54 -2.89 -22.37
N ILE A 257 30.86 -4.09 -22.89
CA ILE A 257 30.72 -5.34 -22.12
C ILE A 257 32.02 -6.11 -21.91
N PHE A 258 32.99 -5.99 -22.81
CA PHE A 258 34.24 -6.74 -22.67
C PHE A 258 35.40 -6.04 -23.39
N GLN A 259 36.51 -5.82 -22.67
CA GLN A 259 37.73 -5.26 -23.28
C GLN A 259 38.72 -6.37 -23.61
N ILE A 260 39.09 -6.48 -24.88
CA ILE A 260 40.23 -7.31 -25.30
C ILE A 260 41.50 -6.44 -25.32
N GLN A 261 42.59 -6.96 -24.78
CA GLN A 261 43.88 -6.27 -24.71
C GLN A 261 45.04 -7.19 -25.08
N ALA A 262 45.97 -6.68 -25.89
CA ALA A 262 47.23 -7.33 -26.22
C ALA A 262 48.20 -7.25 -25.03
N THR A 263 48.89 -8.36 -24.74
CA THR A 263 49.86 -8.44 -23.64
C THR A 263 51.21 -7.79 -23.97
N ASN A 264 51.54 -7.62 -25.25
CA ASN A 264 52.85 -7.16 -25.69
C ASN A 264 52.80 -5.74 -26.27
N MET A 265 53.65 -4.84 -25.76
CA MET A 265 53.79 -3.43 -26.18
C MET A 265 55.14 -3.14 -26.86
N TYR A 266 55.63 -4.03 -27.73
CA TYR A 266 56.90 -3.79 -28.41
C TYR A 266 56.79 -2.68 -29.46
N ALA A 267 57.85 -1.89 -29.60
CA ALA A 267 57.99 -0.95 -30.71
C ALA A 267 57.83 -1.69 -32.06
N ASN A 268 57.18 -1.06 -33.04
CA ASN A 268 56.91 -1.63 -34.38
C ASN A 268 55.94 -2.83 -34.41
N THR A 269 55.05 -2.95 -33.42
CA THR A 269 53.92 -3.90 -33.47
C THR A 269 52.61 -3.20 -33.81
N HIS A 270 51.83 -3.81 -34.70
CA HIS A 270 50.47 -3.41 -35.00
C HIS A 270 49.51 -4.52 -34.58
N ASN A 271 48.54 -4.19 -33.74
CA ASN A 271 47.47 -5.09 -33.36
C ASN A 271 46.20 -4.75 -34.14
N SER A 272 45.54 -5.78 -34.65
CA SER A 272 44.21 -5.69 -35.24
C SER A 272 43.27 -6.63 -34.49
N PHE A 273 42.03 -6.18 -34.30
CA PHE A 273 40.99 -6.88 -33.57
C PHE A 273 39.79 -7.01 -34.48
N LYS A 274 39.19 -8.20 -34.54
CA LYS A 274 37.95 -8.44 -35.28
C LYS A 274 37.09 -9.50 -34.62
N ILE A 275 35.78 -9.43 -34.85
CA ILE A 275 34.86 -10.49 -34.51
C ILE A 275 34.96 -11.54 -35.62
N LYS A 276 35.34 -12.77 -35.28
CA LYS A 276 35.56 -13.87 -36.22
C LYS A 276 34.28 -14.67 -36.46
N ALA A 277 33.49 -14.91 -35.42
CA ALA A 277 32.22 -15.65 -35.46
C ALA A 277 31.33 -15.26 -34.27
N GLY A 278 30.05 -15.64 -34.29
CA GLY A 278 29.12 -15.43 -33.18
C GLY A 278 28.50 -14.03 -33.13
N ASN A 279 28.38 -13.37 -34.29
CA ASN A 279 27.75 -12.06 -34.42
C ASN A 279 26.92 -11.96 -35.70
N GLU A 280 26.32 -13.08 -36.12
CA GLU A 280 25.49 -13.20 -37.32
C GLU A 280 24.24 -12.30 -37.21
N GLY A 281 23.76 -12.05 -35.99
CA GLY A 281 22.63 -11.15 -35.69
C GLY A 281 22.99 -9.66 -35.63
N GLY A 282 24.27 -9.28 -35.74
CA GLY A 282 24.72 -7.89 -35.60
C GLY A 282 24.40 -7.29 -34.23
N GLU A 283 24.50 -8.11 -33.19
CA GLU A 283 24.26 -7.74 -31.80
C GLU A 283 25.47 -7.03 -31.16
N PHE A 284 26.65 -7.20 -31.76
CA PHE A 284 27.92 -6.67 -31.27
C PHE A 284 28.69 -5.90 -32.35
N PHE A 285 29.53 -4.97 -31.91
CA PHE A 285 30.63 -4.46 -32.72
C PHE A 285 31.87 -4.27 -31.86
N LEU A 286 33.04 -4.25 -32.51
CA LEU A 286 34.30 -3.92 -31.84
C LEU A 286 34.64 -2.46 -32.08
N ARG A 287 34.73 -1.68 -31.00
CA ARG A 287 35.25 -0.32 -31.00
C ARG A 287 36.72 -0.34 -30.60
N ARG A 288 37.61 0.14 -31.46
CA ARG A 288 39.02 0.26 -31.11
C ARG A 288 39.19 1.30 -29.99
N SER A 289 39.77 0.88 -28.86
CA SER A 289 40.01 1.76 -27.70
C SER A 289 41.42 2.34 -27.72
N SER A 290 42.41 1.56 -28.15
CA SER A 290 43.82 1.98 -28.26
C SER A 290 44.55 1.19 -29.35
N ASN A 291 45.88 1.31 -29.43
CA ASN A 291 46.72 0.46 -30.28
C ASN A 291 46.88 -0.97 -29.77
N VAL A 292 46.50 -1.22 -28.51
CA VAL A 292 46.66 -2.51 -27.84
C VAL A 292 45.34 -3.03 -27.29
N SER A 293 44.22 -2.31 -27.46
CA SER A 293 42.93 -2.76 -26.94
C SER A 293 41.75 -2.37 -27.82
N ALA A 294 40.70 -3.19 -27.74
CA ALA A 294 39.40 -2.94 -28.33
C ALA A 294 38.29 -3.30 -27.34
N MET A 295 37.19 -2.57 -27.38
CA MET A 295 36.00 -2.81 -26.58
C MET A 295 34.95 -3.51 -27.43
N LEU A 296 34.45 -4.64 -26.95
CA LEU A 296 33.25 -5.27 -27.45
C LEU A 296 32.05 -4.50 -26.91
N VAL A 297 31.27 -3.94 -27.82
CA VAL A 297 30.10 -3.11 -27.52
C VAL A 297 28.87 -3.81 -28.04
N MET A 298 27.88 -3.98 -27.17
CA MET A 298 26.57 -4.50 -27.49
C MET A 298 25.72 -3.38 -28.10
N THR A 299 25.12 -3.64 -29.26
CA THR A 299 24.26 -2.68 -29.99
C THR A 299 22.79 -3.04 -29.97
N LYS A 300 22.45 -4.28 -29.61
CA LYS A 300 21.08 -4.75 -29.46
C LYS A 300 20.92 -5.43 -28.10
N PRO A 301 19.79 -5.20 -27.40
CA PRO A 301 19.53 -5.92 -26.16
C PRO A 301 19.49 -7.44 -26.44
N LEU A 302 19.97 -8.21 -25.48
CA LEU A 302 19.95 -9.67 -25.54
C LEU A 302 18.90 -10.17 -24.56
N SER A 303 17.88 -10.85 -25.05
CA SER A 303 16.91 -11.52 -24.18
C SER A 303 17.48 -12.85 -23.70
N GLY A 304 17.21 -13.21 -22.45
CA GLY A 304 17.61 -14.48 -21.86
C GLY A 304 16.43 -15.37 -21.47
N PRO A 305 16.68 -16.51 -20.81
CA PRO A 305 18.01 -17.07 -20.55
C PRO A 305 18.61 -17.68 -21.83
N ARG A 306 19.82 -17.25 -22.21
CA ARG A 306 20.54 -17.84 -23.34
C ARG A 306 22.05 -17.64 -23.22
N GLU A 307 22.79 -18.49 -23.92
CA GLU A 307 24.25 -18.36 -24.06
C GLU A 307 24.60 -17.88 -25.45
N VAL A 308 25.48 -16.88 -25.50
CA VAL A 308 26.00 -16.31 -26.75
C VAL A 308 27.50 -16.49 -26.75
N VAL A 309 28.02 -17.18 -27.76
CA VAL A 309 29.46 -17.42 -27.91
C VAL A 309 29.99 -16.53 -29.01
N VAL A 310 30.92 -15.63 -28.67
CA VAL A 310 31.55 -14.70 -29.61
C VAL A 310 33.04 -15.01 -29.71
N ASP A 311 33.50 -15.28 -30.91
CA ASP A 311 34.92 -15.53 -31.18
C ASP A 311 35.60 -14.22 -31.61
N LEU A 312 36.50 -13.71 -30.78
CA LEU A 312 37.29 -12.50 -31.05
C LEU A 312 38.70 -12.91 -31.49
N GLU A 313 39.14 -12.44 -32.65
CA GLU A 313 40.50 -12.67 -33.15
C GLU A 313 41.36 -11.42 -32.97
N MET A 314 42.49 -11.60 -32.30
CA MET A 314 43.57 -10.62 -32.24
C MET A 314 44.70 -11.07 -33.15
N VAL A 315 45.11 -10.20 -34.07
CA VAL A 315 46.26 -10.44 -34.94
C VAL A 315 47.31 -9.37 -34.67
N THR A 316 48.48 -9.82 -34.22
CA THR A 316 49.67 -8.98 -34.01
C THR A 316 50.62 -9.15 -35.18
N HIS A 317 51.02 -8.03 -35.78
CA HIS A 317 52.00 -7.98 -36.85
C HIS A 317 53.21 -7.14 -36.43
N HIS A 318 54.38 -7.74 -36.39
CA HIS A 318 55.64 -7.06 -36.06
C HIS A 318 56.38 -6.70 -37.35
N VAL A 319 56.44 -5.40 -37.66
CA VAL A 319 56.88 -4.91 -38.97
C VAL A 319 58.35 -5.24 -39.25
N SER A 320 59.24 -5.06 -38.27
CA SER A 320 60.68 -5.25 -38.50
C SER A 320 61.15 -6.71 -38.51
N MET A 321 60.35 -7.64 -38.00
CA MET A 321 60.67 -9.08 -38.01
C MET A 321 59.79 -9.85 -39.00
N ASN A 322 58.88 -9.15 -39.70
CA ASN A 322 57.84 -9.74 -40.55
C ASN A 322 57.11 -10.92 -39.87
N TYR A 323 56.87 -10.78 -38.57
CA TYR A 323 56.28 -11.84 -37.75
C TYR A 323 54.79 -11.56 -37.55
N ARG A 324 53.96 -12.59 -37.79
CA ARG A 324 52.51 -12.52 -37.60
C ARG A 324 52.06 -13.59 -36.62
N ALA A 325 51.40 -13.17 -35.55
CA ALA A 325 50.76 -14.07 -34.60
C ALA A 325 49.26 -13.77 -34.53
N SER A 326 48.45 -14.82 -34.48
CA SER A 326 47.01 -14.70 -34.19
C SER A 326 46.70 -15.39 -32.87
N SER A 327 45.75 -14.84 -32.12
CA SER A 327 45.18 -15.49 -30.95
C SER A 327 43.67 -15.36 -31.02
N LEU A 328 42.98 -16.47 -30.75
CA LEU A 328 41.53 -16.49 -30.66
C LEU A 328 41.12 -16.38 -29.19
N LEU A 329 40.14 -15.54 -28.89
CA LEU A 329 39.47 -15.48 -27.60
C LEU A 329 38.02 -15.89 -27.84
N ARG A 330 37.61 -17.00 -27.23
CA ARG A 330 36.22 -17.47 -27.23
C ARG A 330 35.55 -16.95 -25.98
N LEU A 331 34.66 -15.97 -26.15
CA LEU A 331 33.90 -15.34 -25.07
C LEU A 331 32.50 -15.96 -25.03
N THR A 332 32.20 -16.67 -23.96
CA THR A 332 30.84 -17.15 -23.66
C THR A 332 30.15 -16.12 -22.76
N ILE A 333 29.08 -15.51 -23.26
CA ILE A 333 28.25 -14.53 -22.57
C ILE A 333 26.97 -15.25 -22.15
N ILE A 334 26.75 -15.36 -20.84
CA ILE A 334 25.55 -15.96 -20.26
C ILE A 334 24.57 -14.83 -19.95
N VAL A 335 23.46 -14.79 -20.67
CA VAL A 335 22.40 -13.80 -20.46
C VAL A 335 21.43 -14.38 -19.45
N GLY A 336 21.28 -13.70 -18.31
CA GLY A 336 20.34 -14.08 -17.26
C GLY A 336 18.88 -14.04 -17.75
N PRO A 337 17.92 -14.63 -17.02
CA PRO A 337 16.52 -14.67 -17.42
C PRO A 337 15.79 -13.34 -17.21
N TYR A 338 16.29 -12.48 -16.32
CA TYR A 338 15.62 -11.24 -15.92
C TYR A 338 16.49 -10.01 -16.22
N PRO A 339 15.86 -8.83 -16.40
CA PRO A 339 16.56 -7.61 -16.78
C PRO A 339 17.22 -6.84 -15.63
N PHE A 340 17.13 -7.35 -14.41
CA PHE A 340 17.42 -6.63 -13.18
C PHE A 340 18.50 -7.25 -12.31
#